data_AF-R6CJC6-F1
#
_entry.id   AF-R6CJC6-F1
#
_cell.length_a   1.000
_cell.length_b   1.000
_cell.length_c   1.000
_cell.angle_alpha   90.00
_cell.angle_beta   90.00
_cell.angle_gamma   90.00
#
_symmetry.space_group_name_H-M   'P 1'
#
loop_
_entity.id
_entity.type
_entity.pdbx_description
1 polymer ?
#
loop_
_entity_poly.entity_id
_entity_poly.type
_entity_poly.pdbx_seq_one_letter_code
_entity_poly.pdbx_strand_id
1 'polypeptide(L)'
;MHVVEITHDGSVVRTYPLCGENQNIEWLPGLLIQSPEAPVLEVGEHFTEFIQRIQKKTIGNESDSKLYWVSPFNVSQMEFCSSTRIMPLKG
;
A
#
# COMPACT_ATOMS: atom_id res chain seq x y z
N MET A 1 -1.02 9.94 -9.54
CA MET A 1 -1.56 9.06 -8.47
C MET A 1 -2.53 8.09 -9.14
N HIS A 2 -2.43 6.80 -8.84
CA HIS A 2 -3.30 5.76 -9.41
C HIS A 2 -4.15 5.15 -8.30
N VAL A 3 -5.30 4.61 -8.68
CA VAL A 3 -6.19 3.83 -7.81
C VAL A 3 -6.12 2.39 -8.27
N VAL A 4 -6.26 1.47 -7.33
CA VAL A 4 -6.27 0.04 -7.60
C VAL A 4 -7.58 -0.53 -7.12
N GLU A 5 -8.28 -1.23 -8.01
CA GLU A 5 -9.48 -1.99 -7.68
C GLU A 5 -9.04 -3.37 -7.16
N ILE A 6 -9.43 -3.67 -5.93
CA ILE A 6 -9.11 -4.91 -5.23
C ILE A 6 -10.42 -5.64 -4.95
N THR A 7 -10.49 -6.93 -5.26
CA THR A 7 -11.62 -7.79 -4.87
C THR A 7 -11.64 -8.04 -3.36
N HIS A 8 -12.76 -8.56 -2.85
CA HIS A 8 -12.88 -8.91 -1.43
C HIS A 8 -11.84 -9.94 -0.95
N ASP A 9 -11.29 -10.75 -1.86
CA ASP A 9 -10.26 -11.75 -1.54
C ASP A 9 -8.81 -11.24 -1.73
N GLY A 10 -8.64 -9.94 -1.95
CA GLY A 10 -7.34 -9.27 -2.05
C GLY A 10 -6.70 -9.31 -3.43
N SER A 11 -7.43 -9.66 -4.49
CA SER A 11 -6.91 -9.74 -5.86
C SER A 11 -6.97 -8.38 -6.56
N VAL A 12 -5.88 -7.97 -7.18
CA VAL A 12 -5.82 -6.72 -7.97
C VAL A 12 -6.48 -6.95 -9.33
N VAL A 13 -7.58 -6.24 -9.60
CA VAL A 13 -8.33 -6.39 -10.86
C VAL A 13 -7.86 -5.39 -11.90
N ARG A 14 -7.72 -4.12 -11.50
CA ARG A 14 -7.45 -2.99 -12.40
C ARG A 14 -6.69 -1.88 -11.71
N THR A 15 -5.95 -1.12 -12.51
CA THR A 15 -5.34 0.15 -12.12
C THR A 15 -5.87 1.26 -13.02
N TYR A 16 -6.18 2.44 -12.45
CA TYR A 16 -6.65 3.59 -13.21
C TYR A 16 -6.09 4.89 -12.63
N PRO A 17 -5.95 5.95 -13.45
CA PRO A 17 -5.59 7.27 -12.94
C PRO A 17 -6.63 7.76 -11.91
N LEU A 18 -6.15 8.43 -10.86
CA LEU A 18 -7.00 9.12 -9.91
C LEU A 18 -7.74 10.27 -10.62
N CYS A 19 -9.03 10.07 -10.92
CA CYS A 19 -9.88 11.08 -11.58
C CYS A 19 -11.05 11.57 -10.71
N GLY A 20 -11.09 11.22 -9.42
CA GLY A 20 -12.16 11.56 -8.48
C GLY A 20 -13.02 10.37 -8.06
N GLU A 21 -13.93 10.60 -7.10
CA GLU A 21 -14.86 9.59 -6.58
C GLU A 21 -15.96 9.27 -7.61
N ASN A 22 -16.04 8.01 -8.06
CA ASN A 22 -17.14 7.53 -8.89
C ASN A 22 -18.25 6.97 -8.00
N GLN A 23 -19.52 7.21 -8.34
CA GLN A 23 -20.69 6.87 -7.50
C GLN A 23 -20.86 5.38 -7.15
N ASN A 24 -20.10 4.47 -7.77
CA ASN A 24 -20.18 3.03 -7.57
C ASN A 24 -18.90 2.42 -7.00
N ILE A 25 -17.92 3.24 -6.57
CA ILE A 25 -16.63 2.79 -6.07
C ILE A 25 -16.42 3.34 -4.67
N GLU A 26 -16.35 2.46 -3.67
CA GLU A 26 -15.95 2.82 -2.32
C GLU A 26 -14.42 2.92 -2.24
N TRP A 27 -13.94 4.04 -1.69
CA TRP A 27 -12.53 4.29 -1.50
C TRP A 27 -12.09 3.69 -0.19
N LEU A 28 -11.38 2.57 -0.25
CA LEU A 28 -10.81 1.98 0.94
C LEU A 28 -9.58 2.78 1.39
N PRO A 29 -9.50 3.18 2.66
CA PRO A 29 -8.33 3.86 3.18
C PRO A 29 -7.13 2.89 3.17
N GLY A 30 -6.00 3.38 2.68
CA GLY A 30 -4.76 2.61 2.72
C GLY A 30 -3.69 3.13 1.79
N LEU A 31 -2.55 2.49 1.86
CA LEU A 31 -1.39 2.71 1.00
C LEU A 31 -1.03 1.39 0.31
N LEU A 32 -0.60 1.48 -0.95
CA LEU A 32 -0.03 0.35 -1.67
C LEU A 32 1.48 0.47 -1.74
N ILE A 33 2.15 -0.62 -1.42
CA ILE A 33 3.60 -0.73 -1.48
C ILE A 33 3.96 -1.85 -2.43
N GLN A 34 4.80 -1.54 -3.39
CA GLN A 34 5.43 -2.52 -4.25
C GLN A 34 6.81 -2.88 -3.66
N SER A 35 7.02 -4.15 -3.36
CA SER A 35 8.25 -4.64 -2.73
C SER A 35 8.50 -6.11 -3.11
N PRO A 36 9.76 -6.54 -3.34
CA PRO A 36 10.08 -7.95 -3.60
C PRO A 36 9.84 -8.84 -2.37
N GLU A 37 9.95 -8.27 -1.17
CA GLU A 37 9.73 -8.95 0.10
C GLU A 37 8.60 -8.29 0.89
N ALA A 38 7.98 -9.05 1.82
CA ALA A 38 6.93 -8.51 2.68
C ALA A 38 7.48 -7.43 3.61
N PRO A 39 7.03 -6.17 3.49
CA PRO A 39 7.46 -5.13 4.41
C PRO A 39 6.96 -5.43 5.82
N VAL A 40 7.82 -5.17 6.81
CA VAL A 40 7.47 -5.31 8.22
C VAL A 40 7.46 -3.94 8.84
N LEU A 41 6.33 -3.61 9.48
CA LEU A 41 6.18 -2.40 10.27
C LEU A 41 6.80 -2.60 11.65
N GLU A 42 7.77 -1.78 12.02
CA GLU A 42 8.41 -1.83 13.33
C GLU A 42 7.55 -1.10 14.37
N VAL A 43 7.66 -1.49 15.65
CA VAL A 43 6.82 -0.91 16.71
C VAL A 43 7.15 0.57 16.90
N GLY A 44 6.16 1.43 16.71
CA GLY A 44 6.32 2.88 16.84
C GLY A 44 7.03 3.55 15.66
N GLU A 45 7.29 2.81 14.59
CA GLU A 45 7.91 3.35 13.39
C GLU A 45 6.99 4.34 12.67
N HIS A 46 7.54 5.50 12.32
CA HIS A 46 6.83 6.50 11.54
C HIS A 46 6.85 6.18 10.05
N PHE A 47 5.81 6.60 9.33
CA PHE A 47 5.68 6.36 7.89
C PHE A 47 6.91 6.83 7.08
N THR A 48 7.48 7.98 7.44
CA THR A 48 8.65 8.54 6.76
C THR A 48 9.90 7.66 6.92
N GLU A 49 10.14 7.15 8.13
CA GLU A 49 11.25 6.25 8.45
C GLU A 49 11.11 4.91 7.71
N PHE A 50 9.88 4.38 7.74
CA PHE A 50 9.50 3.15 7.04
C PHE A 50 9.77 3.23 5.52
N ILE A 51 9.33 4.31 4.86
CA ILE A 51 9.55 4.48 3.42
C ILE A 51 11.03 4.62 3.10
N GLN A 52 11.79 5.39 3.88
CA GLN A 52 13.23 5.52 3.68
C GLN A 52 13.95 4.17 3.82
N ARG A 53 13.54 3.35 4.78
CA ARG A 53 14.09 2.00 5.01
C ARG A 53 13.77 1.05 3.85
N ILE A 54 12.54 1.05 3.36
CA ILE A 54 12.14 0.20 2.23
C ILE A 54 12.82 0.63 0.94
N GLN A 55 12.84 1.93 0.65
CA GLN A 55 13.51 2.46 -0.54
C GLN A 55 14.98 2.07 -0.61
N LYS A 56 15.69 2.08 0.53
CA LYS A 56 17.09 1.62 0.61
C LYS A 56 17.23 0.12 0.28
N LYS A 57 16.22 -0.70 0.58
CA LYS A 57 16.23 -2.14 0.32
C LYS A 57 15.84 -2.50 -1.13
N THR A 58 15.03 -1.67 -1.80
CA THR A 58 14.47 -1.97 -3.13
C THR A 58 15.34 -1.54 -4.31
N ILE A 59 16.44 -0.80 -4.08
CA ILE A 59 17.34 -0.36 -5.16
C ILE A 59 17.94 -1.60 -5.86
N GLY A 60 17.52 -1.87 -7.10
CA GLY A 60 18.08 -2.90 -7.98
C GLY A 60 17.28 -4.21 -8.13
N ASN A 61 16.12 -4.36 -7.49
CA ASN A 61 15.33 -5.61 -7.48
C ASN A 61 13.86 -5.41 -7.94
N GLU A 62 13.64 -4.87 -9.14
CA GLU A 62 12.27 -4.57 -9.61
C GLU A 62 11.52 -5.79 -10.18
N SER A 63 12.24 -6.81 -10.65
CA SER A 63 11.71 -7.90 -11.50
C SER A 63 10.70 -8.84 -10.83
N ASP A 64 10.69 -8.94 -9.49
CA ASP A 64 9.85 -9.89 -8.72
C ASP A 64 9.01 -9.20 -7.62
N SER A 65 8.63 -7.94 -7.85
CA SER A 65 7.91 -7.17 -6.82
C SER A 65 6.46 -7.62 -6.65
N LYS A 66 6.03 -7.80 -5.40
CA LYS A 66 4.63 -8.04 -5.02
C LYS A 66 3.99 -6.76 -4.50
N LEU A 67 2.66 -6.70 -4.56
CA LEU A 67 1.88 -5.61 -4.00
C LEU A 67 1.42 -5.95 -2.59
N TYR A 68 1.57 -4.97 -1.70
CA TYR A 68 1.13 -5.06 -0.31
C TYR A 68 0.20 -3.90 -0.01
N TRP A 69 -0.92 -4.20 0.64
CA TRP A 69 -1.87 -3.21 1.12
C TRP A 69 -1.64 -2.92 2.59
N VAL A 70 -1.43 -1.64 2.88
CA VAL A 70 -1.25 -1.10 4.22
C VAL A 70 -2.54 -0.41 4.64
N SER A 71 -3.24 -0.98 5.62
CA SER A 71 -4.54 -0.45 6.06
C SER A 71 -4.80 -0.73 7.55
N PRO A 72 -5.51 0.16 8.26
CA PRO A 72 -5.84 1.53 7.83
C PRO A 72 -4.58 2.41 7.73
N PHE A 73 -4.63 3.47 6.92
CA PHE A 73 -3.58 4.48 6.80
C PHE A 73 -4.23 5.87 6.91
N ASN A 74 -3.66 6.74 7.74
CA ASN A 74 -4.16 8.10 7.89
C ASN A 74 -3.60 8.99 6.78
N VAL A 75 -4.37 9.16 5.71
CA VAL A 75 -3.99 9.96 4.55
C VAL A 75 -3.79 11.43 4.92
N SER A 76 -4.58 11.97 5.85
CA SER A 76 -4.49 13.39 6.25
C SER A 76 -3.19 13.71 6.98
N GLN A 77 -2.71 12.80 7.83
CA GLN A 77 -1.44 12.96 8.54
C GLN A 77 -0.26 12.31 7.84
N MET A 78 -0.51 11.59 6.74
CA MET A 78 0.48 10.73 6.07
C MET A 78 1.18 9.79 7.05
N GLU A 79 0.40 9.09 7.87
CA GLU A 79 0.91 8.29 8.99
C GLU A 79 0.13 6.98 9.20
N PHE A 80 0.78 5.99 9.83
CA PHE A 80 0.15 4.76 10.27
C PHE A 80 -0.82 4.99 11.44
N CYS A 81 -1.87 4.18 11.48
CA CYS A 81 -2.74 4.02 12.63
C CYS A 81 -2.17 2.93 13.55
N SER A 82 -2.54 2.95 14.83
CA SER A 82 -2.17 1.87 15.77
C SER A 82 -2.65 0.48 15.35
N SER A 83 -3.73 0.42 14.57
CA SER A 83 -4.29 -0.81 14.00
C SER A 83 -3.77 -1.14 12.59
N THR A 84 -2.83 -0.38 12.03
CA THR A 84 -2.29 -0.62 10.69
C THR A 84 -1.74 -2.04 10.57
N ARG A 85 -2.07 -2.70 9.46
CA ARG A 85 -1.54 -4.00 9.05
C ARG A 85 -1.05 -3.91 7.61
N ILE A 86 -0.08 -4.75 7.29
CA ILE A 86 0.44 -4.94 5.94
C ILE A 86 0.00 -6.31 5.47
N MET A 87 -0.75 -6.36 4.38
CA MET A 87 -1.34 -7.59 3.84
C MET A 87 -0.87 -7.78 2.40
N PRO A 88 -0.41 -8.98 1.99
CA PRO A 88 -0.09 -9.25 0.60
C PRO A 88 -1.37 -9.23 -0.24
N LEU A 89 -1.30 -8.58 -1.40
CA LEU A 89 -2.32 -8.68 -2.43
C LEU A 89 -2.00 -9.83 -3.38
N LYS A 90 -3.04 -10.42 -3.94
CA LYS A 90 -2.91 -11.42 -5.01
C LYS A 90 -2.82 -10.69 -6.35
N GLY A 91 -1.83 -11.10 -7.14
CA GLY A 91 -1.64 -10.66 -8.52
C GLY A 91 -2.38 -11.56 -9.50
#